data_AF-A0A8C9NJ23-F1
#
_entry.id   AF-A0A8C9NJ23-F1
#
_cell.length_a   1.000
_cell.length_b   1.000
_cell.length_c   1.000
_cell.angle_alpha   90.00
_cell.angle_beta   90.00
_cell.angle_gamma   90.00
#
_symmetry.space_group_name_H-M   'P 1'
#
loop_
_entity.id
_entity.type
_entity.pdbx_description
1 polymer ?
#
loop_
_entity_poly.entity_id
_entity_poly.type
_entity_poly.pdbx_seq_one_letter_code
_entity_poly.pdbx_strand_id
1 'polypeptide(L)' 'MFANILKEIDLLPDKLLSTPSVKLVRSWYIQSLKELIEFHQKSPDDQKVLSE' A
#
# COMPACT_ATOMS: atom_id res chain seq x y z
N MET A 1 -3.79 3.38 9.44
CA MET A 1 -4.75 4.03 8.52
C MET A 1 -4.86 3.28 7.19
N PHE A 2 -3.80 3.21 6.37
CA PHE A 2 -3.82 2.49 5.08
C PHE A 2 -4.29 1.03 5.16
N ALA A 3 -3.82 0.28 6.17
CA ALA A 3 -4.25 -1.11 6.39
C ALA A 3 -5.74 -1.23 6.77
N ASN A 4 -6.33 -0.23 7.44
CA ASN A 4 -7.75 -0.23 7.77
C ASN A 4 -8.58 0.03 6.51
N ILE A 5 -8.19 1.01 5.69
CA ILE A 5 -8.87 1.31 4.43
C ILE A 5 -8.79 0.12 3.47
N LEU A 6 -7.67 -0.58 3.39
CA LEU A 6 -7.56 -1.83 2.61
C LEU A 6 -8.52 -2.91 3.10
N LYS A 7 -8.65 -3.10 4.41
CA LYS A 7 -9.64 -4.02 4.99
C LYS A 7 -11.08 -3.59 4.68
N GLU A 8 -11.37 -2.29 4.74
CA GLU A 8 -12.70 -1.76 4.41
C GLU A 8 -13.04 -1.93 2.93
N ILE A 9 -12.05 -1.76 2.03
CA ILE A 9 -12.20 -2.06 0.60
C ILE A 9 -12.50 -3.54 0.38
N ASP A 10 -11.80 -4.45 1.06
CA ASP A 10 -12.02 -5.90 0.95
C ASP A 10 -13.40 -6.36 1.45
N LEU A 11 -14.13 -5.50 2.20
CA LEU A 11 -15.50 -5.76 2.67
C LEU A 11 -16.58 -5.23 1.72
N LEU A 12 -16.20 -4.59 0.61
CA LEU A 12 -17.16 -4.12 -0.39
C LEU A 12 -17.87 -5.30 -1.08
N PRO A 13 -19.10 -5.11 -1.58
CA PRO A 13 -19.81 -6.15 -2.32
C PRO A 13 -19.03 -6.65 -3.55
N ASP A 14 -19.09 -7.95 -3.87
CA ASP A 14 -18.35 -8.59 -4.97
C ASP A 14 -18.51 -7.89 -6.33
N LYS A 15 -19.72 -7.41 -6.64
CA LYS A 15 -20.00 -6.67 -7.89
C LYS A 15 -19.17 -5.39 -7.98
N LEU A 16 -18.95 -4.71 -6.86
CA LEU A 16 -18.16 -3.48 -6.78
C LEU A 16 -16.66 -3.80 -6.78
N LEU A 17 -16.22 -4.81 -6.02
CA LEU A 17 -14.83 -5.31 -6.03
C LEU A 17 -14.37 -5.77 -7.42
N SER A 18 -15.30 -6.29 -8.22
CA SER A 18 -15.00 -6.77 -9.58
C SER A 18 -14.72 -5.65 -10.57
N THR A 19 -15.12 -4.40 -10.26
CA THR A 19 -14.95 -3.27 -11.16
C THR A 19 -13.47 -2.90 -11.36
N PRO A 20 -13.07 -2.48 -12.57
CA PRO A 20 -11.68 -2.11 -12.85
C PRO A 20 -11.18 -0.94 -12.00
N SER A 21 -12.03 0.04 -11.71
CA SER A 21 -11.68 1.22 -10.89
C SER A 21 -11.32 0.82 -9.47
N VAL A 22 -12.10 -0.06 -8.83
CA VAL A 22 -11.82 -0.53 -7.46
C VAL A 22 -10.55 -1.36 -7.42
N LYS A 23 -10.32 -2.23 -8.41
CA LYS A 23 -9.07 -2.99 -8.53
C LYS A 23 -7.85 -2.08 -8.65
N LEU A 24 -7.96 -1.02 -9.45
CA LEU A 24 -6.88 -0.05 -9.64
C LEU A 24 -6.54 0.69 -8.34
N VAL A 25 -7.54 1.27 -7.67
CA VAL A 25 -7.33 1.97 -6.39
C VAL A 25 -6.77 1.04 -5.32
N ARG A 26 -7.27 -0.19 -5.24
CA ARG A 26 -6.75 -1.22 -4.32
C ARG A 26 -5.28 -1.52 -4.58
N SER A 27 -4.88 -1.62 -5.85
CA SER A 27 -3.47 -1.86 -6.21
C SER A 27 -2.55 -0.73 -5.75
N TRP A 28 -2.98 0.53 -5.88
CA TRP A 28 -2.24 1.68 -5.39
C TRP A 28 -2.07 1.64 -3.87
N TYR A 29 -3.13 1.30 -3.13
CA TYR A 29 -3.05 1.16 -1.67
C TYR A 29 -2.08 0.05 -1.24
N ILE A 30 -2.11 -1.11 -1.91
CA ILE A 30 -1.18 -2.22 -1.63
C ILE A 30 0.26 -1.77 -1.88
N GLN A 31 0.51 -1.12 -3.02
CA GLN A 31 1.84 -0.64 -3.37
C GLN A 31 2.35 0.38 -2.35
N SER A 32 1.57 1.42 -2.03
CA SER A 32 1.97 2.44 -1.07
C SER A 32 2.21 1.87 0.33
N LEU A 33 1.40 0.90 0.77
CA LEU A 33 1.61 0.26 2.07
C LEU A 33 2.90 -0.57 2.09
N LYS A 34 3.20 -1.28 0.98
CA LYS A 34 4.43 -2.06 0.82
C LYS A 34 5.66 -1.15 0.90
N GLU A 35 5.65 -0.04 0.17
CA GLU A 35 6.74 0.95 0.17
C GLU A 35 6.99 1.53 1.57
N LEU A 36 5.93 1.85 2.32
CA LEU A 36 6.04 2.35 3.71
C LEU A 36 6.64 1.30 4.65
N ILE A 37 6.25 0.03 4.51
CA ILE A 37 6.78 -1.08 5.31
C ILE A 37 8.26 -1.31 4.96
N GLU A 38 8.60 -1.34 3.68
CA GLU A 38 9.98 -1.50 3.20
C GLU A 38 10.88 -0.36 3.69
N PHE A 39 10.39 0.89 3.67
CA PHE A 39 11.09 2.02 4.25
C PHE A 39 11.31 1.87 5.76
N HIS A 40 10.29 1.45 6.50
CA HIS A 40 10.39 1.26 7.95
C HIS A 40 11.35 0.13 8.35
N GLN A 41 11.45 -0.92 7.52
CA GLN A 41 12.33 -2.07 7.76
C GLN A 41 13.79 -1.81 7.39
N LYS A 42 14.10 -0.76 6.62
CA LYS A 42 15.48 -0.37 6.37
C LYS A 42 16.12 0.16 7.64
N SER A 43 17.24 -0.45 8.03
CA SER A 43 18.09 0.06 9.11
C SER A 43 18.56 1.48 8.78
N PRO A 44 18.65 2.39 9.77
CA PRO A 44 19.19 3.73 9.56
C PRO A 44 20.65 3.73 9.06
N ASP A 45 21.37 2.63 9.23
CA ASP A 45 22.73 2.41 8.70
C ASP A 45 22.76 2.21 7.18
N ASP A 46 21.64 1.83 6.56
CA ASP A 46 21.46 1.74 5.10
C ASP A 46 21.34 3.13 4.46
N GLN A 47 21.28 4.21 5.27
CA GLN A 47 21.29 5.59 4.80
C GLN A 47 22.71 6.05 4.40
N LYS A 48 23.27 5.40 3.38
CA LYS A 48 24.16 6.09 2.42
C LYS A 48 23.36 6.97 1.44
N VAL A 49 22.22 7.50 1.88
CA VAL A 49 21.29 8.31 1.08
C VAL A 49 21.70 9.80 1.07
N LEU A 50 22.79 10.14 1.76
CA LEU A 50 23.43 11.46 1.75
C LEU A 50 24.85 11.43 1.14
N SER A 51 25.18 10.40 0.37
CA SER A 51 26.36 10.43 -0.50
C SER A 51 25.88 10.78 -1.90
N GLU A 52 26.13 12.05 -2.25
CA GLU A 52 25.80 12.77 -3.49
C GLU A 52 25.99 11.96 -4.79
#